data_AF-A0A976JM11-F1
#
_entry.id   AF-A0A976JM11-F1
#
_cell.length_a   1.000
_cell.length_b   1.000
_cell.length_c   1.000
_cell.angle_alpha   90.00
_cell.angle_beta   90.00
_cell.angle_gamma   90.00
#
_symmetry.space_group_name_H-M   'P 1'
#
loop_
_entity.id
_entity.type
_entity.pdbx_description
1 polymer ?
#
loop_
_entity_poly.entity_id
_entity_poly.type
_entity_poly.pdbx_seq_one_letter_code
_entity_poly.pdbx_strand_id
1 'polypeptide(L)'
;GAGDTPAIPGLIDRGKKSLDRFFYWLEKFLEGNQFITGDRFTMVDITAVCAVDFAKWVDITIPEKNTNSLRWYEEVSARPSAKA
;
A
#
# COMPACT_ATOMS: atom_id res chain seq x y z
N GLY A 1 -17.11 19.11 4.63
CA GLY A 1 -17.47 18.01 3.71
C GLY A 1 -17.31 16.73 4.48
N ALA A 2 -18.29 15.83 4.36
CA ALA A 2 -18.69 14.80 5.33
C ALA A 2 -19.28 15.41 6.62
N GLY A 3 -20.60 15.27 6.76
CA GLY A 3 -21.35 15.67 7.94
C GLY A 3 -21.06 14.74 9.11
N ASP A 4 -21.61 15.13 10.27
CA ASP A 4 -21.44 14.62 11.63
C ASP A 4 -21.93 13.17 11.85
N THR A 5 -21.72 12.29 10.86
CA THR A 5 -22.07 10.87 10.95
C THR A 5 -20.90 10.14 11.59
N PRO A 6 -21.07 9.62 12.82
CA PRO A 6 -19.99 8.91 13.50
C PRO A 6 -19.63 7.64 12.72
N ALA A 7 -18.33 7.34 12.66
CA ALA A 7 -17.85 6.10 12.08
C ALA A 7 -18.39 4.89 12.86
N ILE A 8 -18.73 3.81 12.16
CA ILE A 8 -19.13 2.55 12.77
C ILE A 8 -17.88 1.88 13.36
N PRO A 9 -17.77 1.67 14.69
CA PRO A 9 -16.53 1.19 15.30
C PRO A 9 -16.00 -0.14 14.71
N GLY A 10 -16.90 -1.09 14.44
CA GLY A 10 -16.52 -2.37 13.85
C GLY A 10 -15.93 -2.29 12.43
N LEU A 11 -16.21 -1.22 11.68
CA LEU A 11 -15.59 -1.00 10.36
C LEU A 11 -14.15 -0.51 10.48
N ILE A 12 -13.80 0.20 11.56
CA ILE A 12 -12.42 0.65 11.82
C ILE A 12 -11.51 -0.57 12.02
N ASP A 13 -11.91 -1.47 12.91
CA ASP A 13 -11.13 -2.69 13.20
C ASP A 13 -11.00 -3.60 11.98
N ARG A 14 -12.07 -3.73 11.19
CA ARG A 14 -12.04 -4.46 9.92
C ARG A 14 -11.09 -3.80 8.92
N GLY A 15 -11.10 -2.47 8.83
CA GLY A 15 -10.21 -1.70 7.97
C GLY A 15 -8.74 -1.97 8.30
N LYS A 16 -8.36 -1.85 9.58
CA LYS A 16 -7.00 -2.15 10.06
C LYS A 16 -6.55 -3.57 9.69
N LYS A 17 -7.37 -4.57 9.98
CA LYS A 17 -7.08 -5.98 9.60
C LYS A 17 -6.99 -6.20 8.09
N SER A 18 -7.67 -5.37 7.30
CA SER A 18 -7.59 -5.45 5.84
C SER A 18 -6.26 -4.87 5.34
N LEU A 19 -5.79 -3.77 5.94
CA LEU A 19 -4.48 -3.19 5.67
C LEU A 19 -3.34 -4.12 6.11
N ASP A 20 -3.44 -4.75 7.28
CA ASP A 20 -2.44 -5.75 7.73
C ASP A 20 -2.28 -6.87 6.69
N ARG A 21 -3.40 -7.38 6.18
CA ARG A 21 -3.43 -8.41 5.15
C ARG A 21 -2.87 -7.92 3.82
N PHE A 22 -3.18 -6.68 3.45
CA PHE A 22 -2.64 -6.06 2.26
C PHE A 22 -1.11 -5.99 2.32
N PHE A 23 -0.53 -5.43 3.39
CA PHE A 23 0.92 -5.35 3.54
C PHE A 23 1.60 -6.71 3.64
N TYR A 24 0.95 -7.70 4.27
CA TYR A 24 1.44 -9.09 4.27
C TYR A 24 1.57 -9.65 2.84
N TRP A 25 0.53 -9.51 2.01
CA TRP A 25 0.55 -10.02 0.65
C TRP A 25 1.45 -9.22 -0.28
N LEU A 26 1.49 -7.90 -0.13
CA LEU A 26 2.39 -7.03 -0.88
C LEU A 26 3.85 -7.48 -0.69
N GLU A 27 4.26 -7.70 0.55
CA GLU A 27 5.59 -8.21 0.87
C GLU A 27 5.85 -9.57 0.24
N LYS A 28 4.87 -10.49 0.33
CA LYS A 28 4.99 -11.83 -0.25
C LYS A 28 5.11 -11.84 -1.76
N PHE A 29 4.39 -10.96 -2.47
CA PHE A 29 4.46 -10.91 -3.93
C PHE A 29 5.76 -10.26 -4.42
N LEU A 30 6.33 -9.36 -3.63
CA LEU A 30 7.60 -8.71 -3.93
C LEU A 30 8.82 -9.54 -3.50
N GLU A 31 8.62 -10.63 -2.77
CA GLU A 31 9.67 -11.58 -2.44
C GLU A 31 10.23 -12.22 -3.72
N GLY A 32 11.48 -11.87 -4.07
CA GLY A 32 12.14 -12.35 -5.29
C GLY A 32 11.69 -11.68 -6.59
N ASN A 33 10.82 -10.66 -6.54
CA ASN A 33 10.34 -9.95 -7.71
C ASN A 33 10.64 -8.43 -7.64
N GLN A 34 10.89 -7.82 -8.79
CA GLN A 34 11.11 -6.37 -8.89
C GLN A 34 9.80 -5.59 -8.71
N PHE A 35 8.72 -6.08 -9.32
CA PHE A 35 7.36 -5.55 -9.29
C PHE A 35 6.38 -6.63 -8.84
N ILE A 36 5.14 -6.25 -8.51
CA ILE A 36 4.17 -7.17 -7.91
C ILE A 36 3.88 -8.38 -8.82
N THR A 37 3.95 -8.20 -10.14
CA THR A 37 3.72 -9.25 -11.14
C THR A 37 5.00 -9.79 -11.78
N GLY A 38 6.16 -9.61 -11.16
CA GLY A 38 7.45 -10.09 -11.66
C GLY A 38 8.41 -8.99 -12.06
N ASP A 39 8.86 -8.99 -13.31
CA ASP A 39 9.92 -8.11 -13.84
C ASP A 39 9.41 -6.84 -14.53
N ARG A 40 8.09 -6.75 -14.75
CA ARG A 40 7.45 -5.60 -15.41
C ARG A 40 6.56 -4.82 -14.48
N PHE A 41 6.69 -3.49 -14.55
CA PHE A 41 5.78 -2.55 -13.93
C PHE A 41 4.42 -2.58 -14.65
N THR A 42 3.33 -2.78 -13.90
CA THR A 42 1.98 -2.88 -14.46
C THR A 42 0.97 -2.03 -13.70
N MET A 43 -0.30 -2.08 -14.13
CA MET A 43 -1.41 -1.48 -13.40
C MET A 43 -1.56 -1.99 -11.96
N VAL A 44 -1.03 -3.18 -11.64
CA VAL A 44 -1.05 -3.73 -10.29
C VAL A 44 -0.17 -2.89 -9.36
N ASP A 45 1.02 -2.50 -9.82
CA ASP A 45 1.93 -1.63 -9.06
C ASP A 45 1.34 -0.23 -8.88
N ILE A 46 0.71 0.32 -9.93
CA ILE A 46 0.02 1.63 -9.86
C ILE A 46 -1.08 1.59 -8.80
N THR A 47 -1.91 0.54 -8.81
CA THR A 47 -3.02 0.39 -7.87
C THR A 47 -2.50 0.23 -6.44
N ALA A 48 -1.44 -0.56 -6.26
CA ALA A 48 -0.86 -0.81 -4.95
C ALA A 48 -0.20 0.45 -4.37
N VAL A 49 0.51 1.27 -5.17
CA VAL A 49 1.16 2.47 -4.64
C VAL A 49 0.11 3.49 -4.18
N CYS A 50 -0.97 3.66 -4.94
CA CYS A 50 -2.11 4.48 -4.49
C CYS A 50 -2.71 3.96 -3.18
N ALA A 51 -2.84 2.63 -3.01
CA ALA A 51 -3.33 2.06 -1.77
C ALA A 51 -2.39 2.33 -0.57
N VAL A 52 -1.07 2.27 -0.78
CA VAL A 52 -0.07 2.63 0.23
C VAL A 52 -0.18 4.11 0.60
N ASP A 53 -0.31 5.01 -0.37
CA ASP A 53 -0.43 6.45 -0.13
C ASP A 53 -1.72 6.79 0.65
N PHE A 54 -2.84 6.13 0.33
CA PHE A 54 -4.07 6.28 1.09
C PHE A 54 -3.97 5.72 2.51
N ALA A 55 -3.27 4.60 2.72
CA ALA A 55 -3.01 4.08 4.06
C ALA A 55 -2.20 5.09 4.89
N LYS A 56 -1.21 5.73 4.27
CA LYS A 56 -0.39 6.76 4.91
C LYS A 56 -1.20 7.98 5.32
N TRP A 57 -2.23 8.35 4.56
CA TRP A 57 -3.14 9.45 4.93
C TRP A 57 -3.90 9.21 6.25
N VAL A 58 -4.06 7.94 6.65
CA VAL A 58 -4.66 7.55 7.94
C VAL A 58 -3.61 7.03 8.94
N ASP A 59 -2.36 7.50 8.81
CA ASP A 59 -1.23 7.17 9.68
C ASP A 59 -0.86 5.68 9.74
N ILE A 60 -1.14 4.92 8.67
CA ILE A 60 -0.73 3.53 8.54
C ILE A 60 0.32 3.43 7.42
N THR A 61 1.54 3.05 7.78
CA THR A 61 2.67 2.94 6.86
C THR A 61 3.02 1.48 6.55
N ILE A 62 3.86 1.27 5.53
CA ILE A 62 4.48 -0.04 5.28
C ILE A 62 5.23 -0.47 6.55
N PRO A 63 4.99 -1.68 7.10
CA PRO A 63 5.72 -2.17 8.27
C PRO A 63 7.23 -2.20 8.01
N GLU A 64 8.05 -1.76 8.97
CA GLU A 64 9.51 -1.67 8.80
C GLU A 64 10.18 -2.99 8.43
N LYS A 65 9.61 -4.12 8.88
CA LYS A 65 10.07 -5.47 8.55
C LYS A 65 9.81 -5.90 7.10
N ASN A 66 8.95 -5.18 6.38
CA ASN A 66 8.57 -5.51 5.01
C ASN A 66 9.57 -4.87 4.03
N THR A 67 10.79 -5.40 4.02
CA THR A 67 11.91 -4.81 3.27
C THR A 67 11.69 -4.81 1.76
N ASN A 68 11.01 -5.81 1.20
CA ASN A 68 10.74 -5.85 -0.24
C ASN A 68 9.70 -4.79 -0.64
N SER A 69 8.69 -4.60 0.20
CA SER A 69 7.66 -3.56 0.03
C SER A 69 8.25 -2.16 0.12
N LEU A 70 9.15 -1.92 1.08
CA LEU A 70 9.85 -0.63 1.23
C LEU A 70 10.69 -0.31 -0.01
N ARG A 71 11.53 -1.26 -0.46
CA ARG A 71 12.33 -1.14 -1.69
C ARG A 71 11.46 -0.82 -2.91
N TRP A 72 10.39 -1.59 -3.10
CA TRP A 72 9.47 -1.39 -4.21
C TRP A 72 8.79 -0.01 -4.16
N TYR A 73 8.35 0.44 -2.98
CA TYR A 73 7.71 1.73 -2.83
C TYR A 73 8.67 2.89 -3.16
N GLU A 74 9.92 2.81 -2.72
CA GLU A 74 10.96 3.79 -3.10
C GLU A 74 11.17 3.84 -4.62
N GLU A 75 11.30 2.68 -5.26
CA GLU A 75 11.48 2.60 -6.72
C GLU A 75 10.28 3.14 -7.49
N VAL A 76 9.06 2.76 -7.11
CA VAL A 76 7.82 3.17 -7.80
C VAL A 76 7.53 4.65 -7.60
N SER A 77 7.68 5.17 -6.37
CA SER A 77 7.43 6.58 -6.06
C SER A 77 8.52 7.52 -6.61
N ALA A 78 9.70 7.01 -6.96
CA ALA A 78 10.74 7.79 -7.63
C ALA A 78 10.43 8.05 -9.12
N ARG A 79 9.50 7.31 -9.74
CA ARG A 79 9.18 7.41 -11.17
C ARG A 79 8.63 8.81 -11.51
N PRO A 80 8.97 9.41 -12.66
CA PRO A 80 8.45 10.72 -13.05
C PRO A 80 6.92 10.81 -13.04
N SER A 81 6.24 9.72 -13.42
CA SER A 81 4.77 9.63 -13.43
C SER A 81 4.14 9.66 -12.02
N ALA A 82 4.92 9.37 -10.98
CA ALA A 82 4.44 9.35 -9.59
C ALA A 82 4.64 10.69 -8.87
N LYS A 83 5.35 11.65 -9.48
CA LYS A 83 5.67 12.97 -8.91
C LYS A 83 4.79 14.11 -9.44
N ALA A 84 3.71 13.77 -10.14
CA ALA A 84 2.83 14.73 -10.82
C ALA A 84 2.07 15.62 -9.84
#